data_AF-A0A926VJW1-F1
#
_entry.id   AF-A0A926VJW1-F1
#
_cell.length_a   1.000
_cell.length_b   1.000
_cell.length_c   1.000
_cell.angle_alpha   90.00
_cell.angle_beta   90.00
_cell.angle_gamma   90.00
#
_symmetry.space_group_name_H-M   'P 1'
#
loop_
_entity.id
_entity.type
_entity.pdbx_description
1 polymer ?
#
loop_
_entity_poly.entity_id
_entity_poly.type
_entity_poly.pdbx_seq_one_letter_code
_entity_poly.pdbx_strand_id
1 'polypeptide(L)'
;MLGQRMSENEKLTFHLLSVFVGALVIFVFLVATTGSVQNAVTSLMFLAICTLGIGIALLGAIAWLIGLMIVAPIWGIIWGGILLYKYRNSGEGETSADRISQASTSIAPNPTLPRQESVPLTSQQMALVKYMKQGKDKYGWSDTQIANRLRFEGWSNQEIEEALGIFNNTIS
;
A
#
# COMPACT_ATOMS: atom_id res chain seq x y z
N MET A 1 -15.24 -6.70 -7.40
CA MET A 1 -15.71 -7.26 -6.11
C MET A 1 -14.60 -7.67 -5.15
N LEU A 2 -13.35 -7.92 -5.59
CA LEU A 2 -12.20 -8.20 -4.69
C LEU A 2 -11.70 -6.99 -3.88
N GLY A 3 -11.80 -5.77 -4.41
CA GLY A 3 -11.37 -4.55 -3.71
C GLY A 3 -12.17 -4.19 -2.46
N GLN A 4 -13.43 -4.65 -2.34
CA GLN A 4 -14.24 -4.41 -1.14
C GLN A 4 -13.87 -5.34 0.03
N ARG A 5 -13.50 -6.60 -0.23
CA ARG A 5 -13.17 -7.55 0.84
C ARG A 5 -11.83 -7.26 1.52
N MET A 6 -10.85 -6.66 0.83
CA MET A 6 -9.61 -6.24 1.49
C MET A 6 -9.84 -5.06 2.44
N SER A 7 -10.75 -4.14 2.10
CA SER A 7 -11.05 -2.97 2.92
C SER A 7 -11.69 -3.30 4.27
N GLU A 8 -12.57 -4.31 4.34
CA GLU A 8 -13.27 -4.64 5.58
C GLU A 8 -12.34 -5.27 6.62
N ASN A 9 -11.45 -6.18 6.21
CA ASN A 9 -10.47 -6.78 7.10
C ASN A 9 -9.50 -5.73 7.65
N GLU A 10 -9.06 -4.80 6.81
CA GLU A 10 -8.14 -3.73 7.22
C GLU A 10 -8.78 -2.77 8.24
N LYS A 11 -10.06 -2.42 8.04
CA LYS A 11 -10.85 -1.63 9.01
C LYS A 11 -11.06 -2.37 10.33
N LEU A 12 -11.41 -3.66 10.27
CA LEU A 12 -11.58 -4.48 11.46
C LEU A 12 -10.26 -4.58 12.25
N THR A 13 -9.14 -4.83 11.57
CA THR A 13 -7.81 -4.90 12.18
C THR A 13 -7.44 -3.56 12.84
N PHE A 14 -7.72 -2.43 12.18
CA PHE A 14 -7.48 -1.11 12.75
C PHE A 14 -8.29 -0.87 14.03
N HIS A 15 -9.59 -1.20 14.03
CA HIS A 15 -10.43 -1.04 15.22
C HIS A 15 -10.02 -1.96 16.37
N LEU A 16 -9.71 -3.23 16.08
CA LEU A 16 -9.23 -4.18 17.08
C LEU A 16 -7.88 -3.74 17.68
N LEU A 17 -6.96 -3.29 16.84
CA LEU A 17 -5.66 -2.78 17.27
C LEU A 17 -5.83 -1.55 18.17
N SER A 18 -6.72 -0.63 17.78
CA SER A 18 -7.07 0.55 18.56
C SER A 18 -7.58 0.18 19.96
N VAL A 19 -8.57 -0.72 20.06
CA VAL A 19 -9.10 -1.17 21.36
C VAL A 19 -7.99 -1.82 22.20
N PHE A 20 -7.16 -2.67 21.60
CA PHE A 20 -6.10 -3.38 22.31
C PHE A 20 -5.03 -2.43 22.86
N VAL A 21 -4.54 -1.50 22.02
CA VAL A 21 -3.55 -0.49 22.43
C VAL A 21 -4.13 0.40 23.54
N GLY A 22 -5.37 0.86 23.38
CA GLY A 22 -6.03 1.67 24.40
C GLY A 22 -6.23 0.93 25.74
N ALA A 23 -6.63 -0.33 25.69
CA ALA A 23 -6.78 -1.16 26.89
C ALA A 23 -5.44 -1.36 27.61
N LEU A 24 -4.36 -1.56 26.85
CA LEU A 24 -3.00 -1.69 27.41
C LEU A 24 -2.56 -0.40 28.09
N VAL A 25 -2.79 0.77 27.48
CA VAL A 25 -2.46 2.07 28.07
C VAL A 25 -3.23 2.31 29.36
N ILE A 26 -4.54 2.06 29.37
CA ILE A 26 -5.37 2.19 30.58
C ILE A 26 -4.89 1.23 31.67
N PHE A 27 -4.54 -0.01 31.31
CA PHE A 27 -4.05 -0.99 32.27
C PHE A 27 -2.72 -0.53 32.90
N VAL A 28 -1.76 -0.08 32.09
CA VAL A 28 -0.48 0.46 32.57
C VAL A 28 -0.71 1.66 33.49
N PHE A 29 -1.63 2.56 33.13
CA PHE A 29 -2.00 3.69 33.98
C PHE A 29 -2.59 3.23 35.32
N LEU A 30 -3.48 2.23 35.31
CA LEU A 30 -4.07 1.65 36.52
C LEU A 30 -3.00 1.00 37.42
N VAL A 31 -2.04 0.31 36.84
CA VAL A 31 -0.92 -0.29 37.58
C VAL A 31 -0.06 0.81 38.20
N ALA A 32 0.21 1.90 37.46
CA ALA A 32 0.98 3.03 37.96
C ALA A 32 0.29 3.74 39.14
N THR A 33 -1.03 3.90 39.10
CA THR A 33 -1.78 4.56 40.19
C THR A 33 -1.98 3.67 41.42
N THR A 34 -2.16 2.36 41.22
CA THR A 34 -2.39 1.40 42.31
C THR A 34 -1.11 0.80 42.89
N GLY A 35 0.03 1.04 42.24
CA GLY A 35 1.36 0.58 42.64
C GLY A 35 1.60 -0.92 42.51
N SER A 36 0.60 -1.69 42.04
CA SER A 36 0.69 -3.15 41.90
C SER A 36 -0.25 -3.67 40.82
N VAL A 37 0.24 -4.63 40.04
CA VAL A 37 -0.55 -5.33 39.01
C VAL A 37 -1.74 -6.05 39.63
N GLN A 38 -1.55 -6.66 40.81
CA GLN A 38 -2.61 -7.43 41.47
C GLN A 38 -3.76 -6.51 41.91
N ASN A 39 -3.44 -5.33 42.46
CA ASN A 39 -4.44 -4.34 42.87
C ASN A 39 -5.23 -3.80 41.66
N ALA A 40 -4.55 -3.54 40.54
CA ALA A 40 -5.19 -3.10 39.30
C ALA A 40 -6.20 -4.15 38.77
N VAL A 41 -5.82 -5.42 38.75
CA VAL A 41 -6.70 -6.51 38.31
C VAL A 41 -7.89 -6.68 39.25
N THR A 42 -7.68 -6.63 40.57
CA THR A 42 -8.77 -6.72 41.54
C THR A 42 -9.75 -5.55 41.39
N SER A 43 -9.24 -4.34 41.15
CA SER A 43 -10.08 -3.17 40.89
C SER A 43 -10.91 -3.34 39.61
N LEU A 44 -10.33 -3.88 38.54
CA LEU A 44 -11.05 -4.15 37.29
C LEU A 44 -12.14 -5.21 37.48
N MET A 45 -11.85 -6.29 38.20
CA MET A 45 -12.83 -7.34 38.50
C MET A 45 -13.97 -6.82 39.36
N PHE A 46 -13.67 -6.02 40.38
CA PHE A 46 -14.69 -5.40 41.23
C PHE A 46 -15.58 -4.45 40.42
N LEU A 47 -14.98 -3.62 39.54
CA LEU A 47 -15.73 -2.73 38.66
C LEU A 47 -16.63 -3.53 37.70
N ALA A 48 -16.13 -4.62 37.13
CA ALA A 48 -16.87 -5.48 36.21
C ALA A 48 -18.10 -6.12 36.88
N ILE A 49 -17.92 -6.68 38.08
CA ILE A 49 -18.95 -7.40 38.82
C ILE A 49 -19.99 -6.42 39.38
N CYS A 50 -19.54 -5.33 40.00
CA CYS A 50 -20.43 -4.39 40.70
C CYS A 50 -21.27 -3.53 39.74
N THR A 51 -20.82 -3.31 38.51
CA THR A 51 -21.57 -2.49 37.54
C THR A 51 -22.38 -3.32 36.55
N LEU A 52 -22.50 -4.64 36.77
CA LEU A 52 -23.12 -5.57 35.81
C LEU A 52 -22.52 -5.42 34.39
N GLY A 53 -21.22 -5.11 34.31
CA GLY A 53 -20.52 -4.90 33.04
C GLY A 53 -20.66 -3.49 32.42
N ILE A 54 -21.44 -2.57 32.99
CA ILE A 54 -21.55 -1.19 32.48
C ILE A 54 -20.19 -0.48 32.55
N GLY A 55 -19.40 -0.75 33.60
CA GLY A 55 -18.04 -0.25 33.74
C GLY A 55 -17.11 -0.76 32.64
N ILE A 56 -17.30 -1.98 32.15
CA ILE A 56 -16.52 -2.51 31.02
C ILE A 56 -16.92 -1.81 29.72
N ALA A 57 -18.19 -1.50 29.51
CA ALA A 57 -18.63 -0.78 28.32
C ALA A 57 -18.04 0.65 28.27
N LEU A 58 -18.06 1.36 29.41
CA LEU A 58 -17.42 2.68 29.55
C LEU A 58 -15.90 2.61 29.37
N LEU A 59 -15.24 1.66 30.03
CA LEU A 59 -13.80 1.44 29.87
C LEU A 59 -13.44 1.09 28.43
N GLY A 60 -14.26 0.27 27.75
CA GLY A 60 -14.07 -0.10 26.36
C GLY A 60 -14.21 1.10 25.42
N ALA A 61 -15.20 1.97 25.65
CA ALA A 61 -15.36 3.20 24.87
C ALA A 61 -14.18 4.17 25.07
N ILE A 62 -13.72 4.34 26.32
CA ILE A 62 -12.56 5.17 26.63
C ILE A 62 -11.27 4.56 26.05
N ALA A 63 -11.08 3.24 26.18
CA ALA A 63 -9.96 2.51 25.58
C ALA A 63 -9.95 2.71 24.07
N TRP A 64 -11.09 2.58 23.42
CA TRP A 64 -11.20 2.79 21.98
C TRP A 64 -10.82 4.22 21.57
N LEU A 65 -11.25 5.25 22.32
CA LEU A 65 -10.87 6.65 22.05
C LEU A 65 -9.37 6.89 22.22
N ILE A 66 -8.78 6.38 23.30
CA ILE A 66 -7.33 6.50 23.55
C ILE A 66 -6.53 5.77 22.47
N GLY A 67 -6.96 4.57 22.13
CA GLY A 67 -6.41 3.79 21.03
C GLY A 67 -6.45 4.53 19.71
N LEU A 68 -7.58 5.18 19.40
CA LEU A 68 -7.74 5.96 18.18
C LEU A 68 -6.76 7.14 18.17
N MET A 69 -6.62 7.84 19.29
CA MET A 69 -5.69 8.96 19.40
C MET A 69 -4.23 8.58 19.08
N ILE A 70 -3.84 7.34 19.38
CA ILE A 70 -2.48 6.82 19.16
C ILE A 70 -2.33 6.20 17.77
N VAL A 71 -3.28 5.36 17.35
CA VAL A 71 -3.20 4.57 16.13
C VAL A 71 -3.58 5.38 14.89
N ALA A 72 -4.55 6.32 14.99
CA ALA A 72 -4.96 7.16 13.88
C ALA A 72 -3.84 8.01 13.26
N PRO A 73 -2.95 8.69 14.02
CA PRO A 73 -1.85 9.45 13.41
C PRO A 73 -0.86 8.54 12.69
N ILE A 74 -0.53 7.36 13.25
CA ILE A 74 0.40 6.41 12.61
C ILE A 74 -0.19 5.92 11.29
N TRP A 75 -1.47 5.56 11.30
CA TRP A 75 -2.18 5.11 10.11
C TRP A 75 -2.33 6.20 9.06
N GLY A 76 -2.66 7.42 9.50
CA GLY A 76 -2.79 8.59 8.63
C GLY A 76 -1.48 8.98 7.96
N ILE A 77 -0.34 8.84 8.64
CA ILE A 77 0.98 9.11 8.05
C ILE A 77 1.35 8.04 7.01
N ILE A 78 1.09 6.76 7.27
CA ILE A 78 1.38 5.69 6.32
C ILE A 78 0.55 5.87 5.04
N TRP A 79 -0.77 6.00 5.17
CA TRP A 79 -1.65 6.14 4.01
C TRP A 79 -1.57 7.52 3.34
N GLY A 80 -1.47 8.59 4.11
CA GLY A 80 -1.29 9.95 3.59
C GLY A 80 0.06 10.15 2.91
N GLY A 81 1.13 9.56 3.47
CA GLY A 81 2.46 9.54 2.87
C GLY A 81 2.50 8.77 1.56
N ILE A 82 1.80 7.63 1.46
CA ILE A 82 1.68 6.86 0.21
C ILE A 82 0.91 7.67 -0.86
N LEU A 83 -0.17 8.37 -0.49
CA LEU A 83 -0.93 9.20 -1.41
C LEU A 83 -0.14 10.43 -1.89
N LEU A 84 0.60 11.10 -1.01
CA LEU A 84 1.48 12.21 -1.37
C LEU A 84 2.67 11.76 -2.22
N TYR A 85 3.25 10.58 -1.91
CA TYR A 85 4.32 9.99 -2.72
C TYR A 85 3.82 9.65 -4.13
N LYS A 86 2.60 9.13 -4.25
CA LYS A 86 1.96 8.85 -5.54
C LYS A 86 1.65 10.13 -6.32
N TYR A 87 1.15 11.19 -5.66
CA TYR A 87 0.88 12.48 -6.29
C TYR A 87 2.17 13.16 -6.78
N ARG A 88 3.25 13.14 -5.97
CA ARG A 88 4.54 13.71 -6.34
C ARG A 88 5.17 13.00 -7.54
N ASN A 89 5.11 11.68 -7.61
CA ASN A 89 5.62 10.92 -8.77
C ASN A 89 4.72 11.01 -10.01
N SER A 90 3.45 11.36 -9.88
CA SER A 90 2.56 11.58 -11.04
C SER A 90 2.83 12.92 -11.72
N GLY A 91 3.22 13.96 -10.97
CA GLY A 91 3.53 15.29 -11.51
C GLY A 91 4.82 15.37 -12.35
N GLU A 92 5.74 14.41 -12.23
CA GLU A 92 6.96 14.36 -13.06
C GLU A 92 6.75 13.61 -14.40
N GLY A 93 5.56 13.04 -14.65
CA GLY A 93 5.26 12.30 -15.88
C GLY A 93 4.60 13.12 -17.00
N GLU A 94 4.03 14.29 -16.68
CA GLU A 94 3.15 15.01 -17.62
C GLU A 94 3.89 16.05 -18.48
N THR A 95 5.12 16.44 -18.15
CA THR A 95 5.89 17.42 -18.96
C THR A 95 6.70 16.79 -20.10
N SER A 96 6.90 15.47 -20.11
CA SER A 96 7.68 14.78 -21.14
C SER A 96 6.83 14.09 -22.22
N ALA A 97 5.58 13.72 -21.94
CA ALA A 97 4.70 13.10 -22.94
C ALA A 97 4.20 14.10 -23.99
N ASP A 98 3.97 15.36 -23.60
CA ASP A 98 3.46 16.40 -24.52
C ASP A 98 4.52 16.92 -25.50
N ARG A 99 5.80 16.90 -25.10
CA ARG A 99 6.91 17.27 -26.00
C ARG A 99 7.19 16.24 -27.10
N ILE A 100 6.85 14.97 -26.89
CA ILE A 100 7.13 13.92 -27.88
C ILE A 100 6.03 13.88 -28.96
N SER A 101 4.81 14.30 -28.65
CA SER A 101 3.70 14.33 -29.61
C SER A 101 3.75 15.51 -30.58
N GLN A 102 4.56 16.55 -30.32
CA GLN A 102 4.60 17.76 -31.15
C GLN A 102 5.83 17.86 -32.07
N ALA A 103 6.77 16.91 -32.02
CA ALA A 103 8.00 16.94 -32.81
C ALA A 103 7.92 16.24 -34.19
N SER A 104 6.77 15.67 -34.58
CA SER A 104 6.66 14.86 -35.82
C SER A 104 5.71 15.43 -36.88
N THR A 105 5.60 16.76 -36.99
CA THR A 105 4.87 17.38 -38.12
C THR A 105 5.72 18.43 -38.82
N SER A 106 6.78 18.00 -39.52
CA SER A 106 7.27 18.73 -40.70
C SER A 106 8.30 17.93 -41.50
N ILE A 107 8.12 17.95 -42.82
CA ILE A 107 9.08 17.64 -43.91
C ILE A 107 9.11 16.18 -44.47
N ALA A 108 8.33 16.01 -45.54
CA ALA A 108 8.58 15.34 -46.83
C ALA A 108 8.90 13.81 -46.93
N PRO A 109 8.46 13.14 -48.02
CA PRO A 109 8.51 11.68 -48.15
C PRO A 109 9.84 11.21 -48.78
N ASN A 110 10.51 10.23 -48.18
CA ASN A 110 11.55 9.45 -48.85
C ASN A 110 11.23 7.95 -48.64
N PRO A 111 11.06 7.16 -49.73
CA PRO A 111 10.82 5.72 -49.61
C PRO A 111 12.16 5.03 -49.40
N THR A 112 12.23 4.08 -48.44
CA THR A 112 12.91 2.76 -48.49
C THR A 112 13.24 2.34 -47.05
N LEU A 113 12.45 1.40 -46.51
CA LEU A 113 12.79 0.27 -45.62
C LEU A 113 11.54 -0.11 -44.79
N PRO A 114 11.28 -1.41 -44.55
CA PRO A 114 10.05 -1.87 -43.93
C PRO A 114 10.01 -1.40 -42.47
N ARG A 115 9.16 -0.42 -42.21
CA ARG A 115 8.78 0.05 -40.88
C ARG A 115 8.14 -1.12 -40.16
N GLN A 116 8.91 -1.77 -39.30
CA GLN A 116 8.42 -2.80 -38.39
C GLN A 116 7.23 -2.20 -37.63
N GLU A 117 6.08 -2.78 -37.91
CA GLU A 117 4.80 -2.43 -37.35
C GLU A 117 4.93 -2.52 -35.83
N SER A 118 5.07 -1.37 -35.16
CA SER A 118 5.03 -1.29 -33.71
C SER A 118 3.63 -1.70 -33.30
N VAL A 119 3.45 -3.01 -33.05
CA VAL A 119 2.23 -3.57 -32.48
C VAL A 119 1.92 -2.70 -31.26
N PRO A 120 0.75 -2.03 -31.21
CA PRO A 120 0.43 -1.18 -30.09
C PRO A 120 0.39 -2.06 -28.84
N LEU A 121 1.45 -1.95 -28.03
CA LEU A 121 1.57 -2.65 -26.76
C LEU A 121 0.32 -2.34 -25.95
N THR A 122 -0.34 -3.38 -25.48
CA THR A 122 -1.53 -3.20 -24.65
C THR A 122 -1.14 -2.42 -23.40
N SER A 123 -2.07 -1.65 -22.83
CA SER A 123 -1.81 -0.88 -21.60
C SER A 123 -1.25 -1.73 -20.46
N GLN A 124 -1.60 -3.03 -20.45
CA GLN A 124 -1.06 -4.04 -19.53
C GLN A 124 0.41 -4.36 -19.81
N GLN A 125 0.78 -4.61 -21.08
CA GLN A 125 2.18 -4.86 -21.46
C GLN A 125 3.07 -3.65 -21.16
N MET A 126 2.57 -2.43 -21.38
CA MET A 126 3.33 -1.22 -21.06
C MET A 126 3.50 -1.00 -19.55
N ALA A 127 2.48 -1.34 -18.75
CA ALA A 127 2.59 -1.33 -17.29
C ALA A 127 3.63 -2.36 -16.79
N LEU A 128 3.65 -3.54 -17.42
CA LEU A 128 4.57 -4.62 -17.09
C LEU A 128 6.02 -4.24 -17.40
N VAL A 129 6.28 -3.72 -18.61
CA VAL A 129 7.61 -3.21 -19.01
C VAL A 129 8.08 -2.07 -18.10
N LYS A 130 7.17 -1.16 -17.70
CA LYS A 130 7.49 -0.08 -16.77
C LYS A 130 7.87 -0.61 -15.38
N TYR A 131 7.17 -1.65 -14.90
CA TYR A 131 7.49 -2.32 -13.64
C TYR A 131 8.88 -2.98 -13.71
N MET A 132 9.17 -3.72 -14.80
CA MET A 132 10.47 -4.34 -15.01
C MET A 132 11.59 -3.30 -15.03
N LYS A 133 11.38 -2.18 -15.73
CA LYS A 133 12.32 -1.04 -15.78
C LYS A 133 12.57 -0.46 -14.41
N GLN A 134 11.51 -0.21 -13.65
CA GLN A 134 11.64 0.33 -12.29
C GLN A 134 12.36 -0.65 -11.36
N GLY A 135 12.09 -1.95 -11.48
CA GLY A 135 12.76 -3.01 -10.74
C GLY A 135 14.27 -3.02 -10.97
N LYS A 136 14.68 -2.93 -12.23
CA LYS A 136 16.09 -2.94 -12.64
C LYS A 136 16.79 -1.63 -12.29
N ASP A 137 16.21 -0.49 -12.67
CA ASP A 137 16.85 0.82 -12.54
C ASP A 137 16.87 1.34 -11.09
N LYS A 138 15.82 1.09 -10.29
CA LYS A 138 15.75 1.61 -8.90
C LYS A 138 16.22 0.62 -7.85
N TYR A 139 16.04 -0.67 -8.07
CA TYR A 139 16.30 -1.68 -7.04
C TYR A 139 17.37 -2.70 -7.44
N GLY A 140 17.91 -2.63 -8.66
CA GLY A 140 18.92 -3.57 -9.14
C GLY A 140 18.42 -5.01 -9.20
N TRP A 141 17.11 -5.23 -9.34
CA TRP A 141 16.54 -6.57 -9.37
C TRP A 141 17.00 -7.34 -10.61
N SER A 142 17.32 -8.62 -10.43
CA SER A 142 17.57 -9.52 -11.54
C SER A 142 16.25 -9.93 -12.21
N ASP A 143 16.32 -10.32 -13.49
CA ASP A 143 15.15 -10.72 -14.27
C ASP A 143 14.36 -11.86 -13.59
N THR A 144 15.06 -12.77 -12.89
CA THR A 144 14.45 -13.85 -12.07
C THR A 144 13.71 -13.32 -10.85
N GLN A 145 14.21 -12.28 -10.18
CA GLN A 145 13.53 -11.66 -9.04
C GLN A 145 12.26 -10.91 -9.50
N ILE A 146 12.33 -10.26 -10.65
CA ILE A 146 11.20 -9.59 -11.27
C ILE A 146 10.12 -10.61 -11.66
N ALA A 147 10.50 -11.70 -12.33
CA ALA A 147 9.58 -12.76 -12.72
C ALA A 147 8.89 -13.41 -11.52
N ASN A 148 9.63 -13.70 -10.44
CA ASN A 148 9.04 -14.26 -9.22
C ASN A 148 8.00 -13.33 -8.60
N ARG A 149 8.27 -12.02 -8.55
CA ARG A 149 7.32 -11.03 -8.01
C ARG A 149 6.07 -10.90 -8.87
N LEU A 150 6.24 -10.87 -10.19
CA LEU A 150 5.10 -10.84 -11.13
C LEU A 150 4.24 -12.10 -11.00
N ARG A 151 4.86 -13.25 -10.78
CA ARG A 151 4.13 -14.50 -10.53
C ARG A 151 3.33 -14.47 -9.22
N PHE A 152 3.87 -13.85 -8.17
CA PHE A 152 3.15 -13.61 -6.91
C PHE A 152 1.98 -12.62 -7.08
N GLU A 153 2.08 -11.67 -7.99
CA GLU A 153 1.00 -10.73 -8.34
C GLU A 153 -0.06 -11.35 -9.27
N GLY A 154 0.10 -12.61 -9.68
CA GLY A 154 -0.89 -13.36 -10.45
C GLY A 154 -0.71 -13.29 -11.97
N TRP A 155 0.41 -12.75 -12.45
CA TRP A 155 0.74 -12.73 -13.88
C TRP A 155 1.14 -14.13 -14.36
N SER A 156 0.70 -14.48 -15.57
CA SER A 156 1.04 -15.77 -16.18
C SER A 156 2.51 -15.79 -16.64
N ASN A 157 3.12 -16.99 -16.66
CA ASN A 157 4.50 -17.12 -17.12
C ASN A 157 4.69 -16.63 -18.57
N GLN A 158 3.67 -16.79 -19.42
CA GLN A 158 3.69 -16.37 -20.82
C GLN A 158 3.73 -14.83 -20.94
N GLU A 159 2.92 -14.11 -20.17
CA GLU A 159 2.94 -12.63 -20.16
C GLU A 159 4.26 -12.07 -19.64
N ILE A 160 4.88 -12.76 -18.67
CA ILE A 160 6.19 -12.39 -18.12
C ILE A 160 7.29 -12.57 -19.17
N GLU A 161 7.29 -13.68 -19.91
CA GLU A 161 8.26 -13.95 -20.98
C GLU A 161 8.12 -12.97 -22.15
N GLU A 162 6.88 -12.69 -22.58
CA GLU A 162 6.61 -11.70 -23.62
C GLU A 162 7.12 -10.31 -23.22
N ALA A 163 6.83 -9.88 -21.99
CA ALA A 163 7.27 -8.58 -21.50
C ALA A 163 8.79 -8.50 -21.27
N LEU A 164 9.44 -9.59 -20.84
CA LEU A 164 10.91 -9.66 -20.77
C LEU A 164 11.54 -9.57 -22.16
N GLY A 165 10.93 -10.21 -23.17
CA GLY A 165 11.35 -10.08 -24.57
C GLY A 165 11.24 -8.65 -25.09
N ILE A 166 10.10 -8.00 -24.85
CA ILE A 166 9.88 -6.59 -25.19
C ILE A 166 10.88 -5.69 -24.45
N PHE A 167 11.08 -5.91 -23.16
CA PHE A 167 11.97 -5.12 -22.30
C PHE A 167 13.42 -5.18 -22.80
N ASN A 168 13.94 -6.36 -23.10
CA ASN A 168 15.29 -6.53 -23.64
C ASN A 168 15.46 -5.88 -25.02
N ASN A 169 14.44 -5.94 -25.87
CA ASN A 169 14.47 -5.29 -27.19
C ASN A 169 14.31 -3.75 -27.11
N THR A 170 13.74 -3.22 -26.02
CA THR A 170 13.51 -1.78 -25.83
C THR A 170 14.69 -1.08 -25.14
N ILE A 171 15.57 -1.84 -24.47
CA ILE A 171 16.71 -1.32 -23.68
C ILE A 171 18.06 -1.66 -24.34
N SER A 172 18.07 -2.49 -25.39
CA SER A 172 19.21 -2.63 -26.31
C SER A 172 19.39 -1.39 -27.18
#